data_AF-A0A4Q3VMR1-F1
#
_entry.id   AF-A0A4Q3VMR1-F1
#
_cell.length_a   1.000
_cell.length_b   1.000
_cell.length_c   1.000
_cell.angle_alpha   90.00
_cell.angle_beta   90.00
_cell.angle_gamma   90.00
#
_symmetry.space_group_name_H-M   'P 1'
#
loop_
_entity.id
_entity.type
_entity.pdbx_description
1 polymer ?
#
loop_
_entity_poly.entity_id
_entity_poly.type
_entity_poly.pdbx_seq_one_letter_code
_entity_poly.pdbx_strand_id
1 'polypeptide(L)'
;MLTDTLSLKKPADGFDVRFTLTKLKEGPDPVLRFFSVSTSIGKATPGTGLPSGVLKTIDVPRRCQGNYPRGGVLCSPTSLSMVLSHYAEVLGRPEMNKDVPEVEAGVWDAVYNGAGNWPFNAAYAGSFPGMRAYVARMKTMGDLESWIGAGFPVVCSVSFDMLRGRPLSSGESGHLVVLVGFDEKGNPVFNDPAFKEPRKAYPRADFERAWAYSNHTVYLVHPADAETPPVCP
;
A
#
# COMPACT_ATOMS: atom_id res chain seq x y z
N MET A 1 -15.67 -13.18 -8.97
CA MET A 1 -15.13 -13.22 -7.59
C MET A 1 -13.75 -12.61 -7.70
N LEU A 2 -13.46 -11.51 -7.02
CA LEU A 2 -12.08 -11.05 -6.89
C LEU A 2 -11.35 -12.10 -6.05
N THR A 3 -10.13 -12.47 -6.43
CA THR A 3 -9.38 -13.56 -5.79
C THR A 3 -9.03 -13.25 -4.33
N ASP A 4 -9.03 -11.95 -3.99
CA ASP A 4 -8.40 -11.40 -2.79
C ASP A 4 -9.35 -10.53 -1.94
N THR A 5 -10.48 -10.10 -2.49
CA THR A 5 -11.45 -9.22 -1.80
C THR A 5 -12.85 -9.85 -1.78
N LEU A 6 -13.35 -10.15 -0.59
CA LEU A 6 -14.71 -10.60 -0.35
C LEU A 6 -15.63 -9.42 0.02
N SER A 7 -16.53 -9.06 -0.90
CA SER A 7 -17.57 -8.06 -0.63
C SER A 7 -18.91 -8.75 -0.38
N LEU A 8 -19.43 -8.61 0.84
CA LEU A 8 -20.70 -9.20 1.25
C LEU A 8 -21.86 -8.19 1.08
N LYS A 9 -23.04 -8.68 0.70
CA LYS A 9 -24.26 -7.84 0.61
C LYS A 9 -24.83 -7.46 1.98
N LYS A 10 -24.52 -8.24 3.02
CA LYS A 10 -24.87 -8.00 4.41
C LYS A 10 -23.63 -8.26 5.27
N PRO A 11 -23.46 -7.56 6.41
CA PRO A 11 -22.39 -7.88 7.35
C PRO A 11 -22.45 -9.35 7.78
N ALA A 12 -21.29 -9.94 8.04
CA ALA A 12 -21.16 -11.25 8.65
C ALA A 12 -20.57 -11.09 10.06
N ASP A 13 -20.99 -11.94 10.97
CA ASP A 13 -20.53 -11.92 12.37
C ASP A 13 -19.19 -12.64 12.58
N GLY A 14 -18.69 -13.34 11.55
CA GLY A 14 -17.42 -14.05 11.58
C GLY A 14 -17.05 -14.70 10.24
N PHE A 15 -15.84 -15.25 10.16
CA PHE A 15 -15.36 -16.03 9.03
C PHE A 15 -14.40 -17.11 9.52
N ASP A 16 -14.40 -18.25 8.81
CA ASP A 16 -13.41 -19.31 8.99
C ASP A 16 -12.42 -19.30 7.82
N VAL A 17 -11.14 -19.53 8.11
CA VAL A 17 -10.10 -19.63 7.09
C VAL A 17 -9.46 -21.00 7.16
N ARG A 18 -9.39 -21.67 6.01
CA ARG A 18 -8.72 -22.95 5.85
C ARG A 18 -7.57 -22.80 4.87
N PHE A 19 -6.38 -23.25 5.27
CA PHE A 19 -5.21 -23.33 4.40
C PHE A 19 -4.96 -24.78 4.02
N THR A 20 -4.74 -25.00 2.73
CA THR A 20 -4.16 -26.24 2.21
C THR A 20 -2.84 -25.86 1.56
N LEU A 21 -1.73 -26.29 2.18
CA LEU A 21 -0.40 -26.00 1.67
C LEU A 21 0.05 -27.15 0.77
N THR A 22 0.24 -26.85 -0.52
CA THR A 22 0.64 -27.84 -1.52
C THR A 22 2.06 -27.55 -2.00
N LYS A 23 2.94 -28.56 -1.93
CA LYS A 23 4.28 -28.47 -2.49
C LYS A 23 4.22 -28.59 -4.02
N LEU A 24 4.69 -27.57 -4.73
CA LEU A 24 4.64 -27.52 -6.20
C LEU A 24 5.93 -28.02 -6.87
N LYS A 25 7.05 -28.06 -6.15
CA LYS A 25 8.38 -28.47 -6.63
C LYS A 25 9.13 -29.18 -5.50
N GLU A 26 10.14 -29.97 -5.84
CA GLU A 26 11.03 -30.57 -4.83
C GLU A 26 11.69 -29.51 -3.94
N GLY A 27 11.85 -29.82 -2.65
CA GLY A 27 12.37 -28.92 -1.64
C GLY A 27 11.67 -29.05 -0.28
N PRO A 28 11.94 -28.13 0.65
CA PRO A 28 11.30 -28.08 1.96
C PRO A 28 9.77 -28.01 1.86
N ASP A 29 9.08 -28.45 2.93
CA ASP A 29 7.64 -28.30 3.01
C ASP A 29 7.23 -26.81 3.04
N PRO A 30 6.11 -26.45 2.39
CA PRO A 30 5.61 -25.09 2.43
C PRO A 30 5.22 -24.70 3.87
N VAL A 31 5.63 -23.51 4.29
CA VAL A 31 5.29 -22.95 5.60
C VAL A 31 4.52 -21.65 5.41
N LEU A 32 3.36 -21.54 6.07
CA LEU A 32 2.64 -20.28 6.19
C LEU A 32 3.29 -19.43 7.28
N ARG A 33 4.05 -18.41 6.88
CA ARG A 33 4.77 -17.53 7.83
C ARG A 33 3.89 -16.44 8.42
N PHE A 34 2.87 -15.99 7.68
CA PHE A 34 1.99 -14.91 8.10
C PHE A 34 0.70 -14.94 7.30
N PHE A 35 -0.40 -14.57 7.96
CA PHE A 35 -1.70 -14.39 7.34
C PHE A 35 -2.40 -13.19 7.99
N SER A 36 -3.06 -12.37 7.19
CA SER A 36 -3.85 -11.22 7.66
C SER A 36 -5.16 -11.13 6.91
N VAL A 37 -6.20 -10.75 7.64
CA VAL A 37 -7.46 -10.28 7.06
C VAL A 37 -7.71 -8.87 7.57
N SER A 38 -7.99 -7.96 6.65
CA SER A 38 -8.53 -6.64 7.00
C SER A 38 -10.01 -6.62 6.67
N THR A 39 -10.83 -6.29 7.67
CA THR A 39 -12.29 -6.17 7.56
C THR A 39 -12.70 -4.70 7.50
N SER A 40 -13.92 -4.44 7.05
CA SER A 40 -14.54 -3.11 7.12
C SER A 40 -16.04 -3.27 7.04
N ILE A 41 -16.76 -2.46 7.80
CA ILE A 41 -18.23 -2.40 7.75
C ILE A 41 -18.63 -1.02 7.24
N GLY A 42 -19.39 -1.00 6.14
CA GLY A 42 -19.82 0.24 5.50
C GLY A 42 -18.71 0.94 4.71
N LYS A 43 -18.93 2.21 4.41
CA LYS A 43 -17.95 3.07 3.70
C LYS A 43 -17.20 3.92 4.71
N ALA A 44 -15.90 4.09 4.46
CA ALA A 44 -15.09 5.01 5.26
C ALA A 44 -15.56 6.47 5.05
N THR A 45 -15.45 7.27 6.10
CA THR A 45 -15.78 8.70 6.09
C THR A 45 -14.51 9.55 6.13
N PRO A 46 -14.37 10.56 5.24
CA PRO A 46 -13.26 11.51 5.30
C PRO A 46 -13.25 12.34 6.59
N GLY A 47 -12.08 12.80 7.03
CA GLY A 47 -11.95 13.88 8.02
C GLY A 47 -12.09 13.50 9.49
N THR A 48 -11.76 12.27 9.88
CA THR A 48 -12.03 11.72 11.22
C THR A 48 -10.91 11.92 12.26
N GLY A 49 -9.91 12.79 12.04
CA GLY A 49 -8.82 12.99 13.01
C GLY A 49 -8.09 14.32 12.91
N LEU A 50 -7.77 14.90 14.08
CA LEU A 50 -6.95 16.11 14.17
C LEU A 50 -5.51 15.80 13.74
N PRO A 51 -4.80 16.74 13.09
CA PRO A 51 -3.37 16.59 12.83
C PRO A 51 -2.59 16.43 14.13
N SER A 52 -1.72 15.43 14.19
CA SER A 52 -0.78 15.23 15.30
C SER A 52 0.42 16.17 15.27
N GLY A 53 0.63 16.89 14.15
CA GLY A 53 1.74 17.84 13.99
C GLY A 53 3.07 17.20 13.61
N VAL A 54 3.06 15.97 13.09
CA VAL A 54 4.28 15.31 12.57
C VAL A 54 4.84 16.10 11.40
N LEU A 55 6.06 16.61 11.54
CA LEU A 55 6.82 17.30 10.50
C LEU A 55 8.04 16.46 10.10
N LYS A 56 7.78 15.28 9.54
CA LYS A 56 8.82 14.32 9.13
C LYS A 56 8.59 13.90 7.70
N THR A 57 9.69 13.74 6.97
CA THR A 57 9.70 13.14 5.64
C THR A 57 10.78 12.07 5.57
N ILE A 58 10.39 10.88 5.12
CA ILE A 58 11.24 9.73 4.89
C ILE A 58 11.78 9.84 3.46
N ASP A 59 13.09 9.68 3.30
CA ASP A 59 13.71 9.66 1.97
C ASP A 59 13.59 8.26 1.35
N VAL A 60 12.43 8.01 0.76
CA VAL A 60 12.17 6.82 -0.05
C VAL A 60 12.64 7.08 -1.49
N PRO A 61 13.41 6.16 -2.10
CA PRO A 61 13.79 6.24 -3.51
C PRO A 61 12.59 6.49 -4.42
N ARG A 62 12.78 7.29 -5.47
CA ARG A 62 11.69 7.80 -6.32
C ARG A 62 11.71 7.11 -7.67
N ARG A 63 10.53 6.67 -8.14
CA ARG A 63 10.34 6.03 -9.45
C ARG A 63 9.07 6.56 -10.10
N CYS A 64 9.11 6.72 -11.42
CA CYS A 64 7.97 7.15 -12.24
C CYS A 64 7.50 5.97 -13.09
N GLN A 65 6.22 5.62 -13.02
CA GLN A 65 5.65 4.50 -13.76
C GLN A 65 5.73 4.71 -15.29
N GLY A 66 5.70 5.99 -15.74
CA GLY A 66 5.81 6.35 -17.14
C GLY A 66 7.19 6.09 -17.77
N ASN A 67 8.20 5.70 -16.98
CA ASN A 67 9.51 5.30 -17.49
C ASN A 67 9.54 3.84 -17.99
N TYR A 68 8.45 3.09 -17.79
CA TYR A 68 8.37 1.67 -18.11
C TYR A 68 7.30 1.39 -19.17
N PRO A 69 7.46 0.32 -19.98
CA PRO A 69 6.40 -0.16 -20.86
C PRO A 69 5.11 -0.39 -20.06
N ARG A 70 3.95 -0.04 -20.64
CA ARG A 70 2.65 -0.13 -19.97
C ARG A 70 2.53 0.69 -18.68
N GLY A 71 3.35 1.73 -18.50
CA GLY A 71 3.37 2.59 -17.32
C GLY A 71 1.99 3.01 -16.79
N GLY A 72 0.98 3.20 -17.64
CA GLY A 72 -0.39 3.55 -17.25
C GLY A 72 -1.08 2.60 -16.25
N VAL A 73 -0.59 1.38 -16.05
CA VAL A 73 -1.17 0.38 -15.12
C VAL A 73 -0.21 -0.08 -14.02
N LEU A 74 0.93 0.62 -13.86
CA LEU A 74 2.03 0.18 -12.99
C LEU A 74 2.17 0.98 -11.68
N CYS A 75 1.12 1.69 -11.25
CA CYS A 75 1.20 2.50 -10.02
C CYS A 75 1.54 1.66 -8.78
N SER A 76 0.96 0.48 -8.62
CA SER A 76 1.26 -0.42 -7.50
C SER A 76 2.68 -1.01 -7.54
N PRO A 77 3.13 -1.69 -8.62
CA PRO A 77 4.50 -2.23 -8.66
C PRO A 77 5.56 -1.13 -8.59
N THR A 78 5.29 0.07 -9.13
CA THR A 78 6.19 1.22 -8.99
C THR A 78 6.27 1.68 -7.53
N SER A 79 5.13 1.79 -6.84
CA SER A 79 5.07 2.13 -5.41
C SER A 79 5.79 1.10 -4.54
N LEU A 80 5.55 -0.19 -4.78
CA LEU A 80 6.19 -1.27 -4.04
C LEU A 80 7.70 -1.31 -4.30
N SER A 81 8.14 -1.13 -5.54
CA SER A 81 9.55 -1.04 -5.90
C SER A 81 10.27 0.09 -5.16
N MET A 82 9.64 1.26 -4.98
CA MET A 82 10.17 2.36 -4.16
C MET A 82 10.33 1.95 -2.69
N VAL A 83 9.32 1.32 -2.09
CA VAL A 83 9.37 0.88 -0.68
C VAL A 83 10.39 -0.24 -0.46
N LEU A 84 10.49 -1.20 -1.38
CA LEU A 84 11.50 -2.25 -1.32
C LEU A 84 12.92 -1.68 -1.46
N SER A 85 13.11 -0.69 -2.32
CA SER A 85 14.39 0.02 -2.47
C SER A 85 14.78 0.76 -1.18
N HIS A 86 13.82 1.40 -0.52
CA HIS A 86 14.04 2.05 0.78
C HIS A 86 14.55 1.04 1.84
N TYR A 87 13.91 -0.12 1.97
CA TYR A 87 14.37 -1.14 2.92
C TYR A 87 15.66 -1.84 2.48
N ALA A 88 15.93 -1.95 1.18
CA ALA A 88 17.22 -2.42 0.68
C ALA A 88 18.35 -1.52 1.18
N GLU A 89 18.17 -0.20 1.18
CA GLU A 89 19.14 0.76 1.68
C GLU A 89 19.25 0.73 3.21
N VAL A 90 18.12 0.82 3.91
CA VAL A 90 18.08 0.86 5.39
C VAL A 90 18.64 -0.41 6.03
N LEU A 91 18.42 -1.57 5.42
CA LEU A 91 18.84 -2.86 5.97
C LEU A 91 20.16 -3.37 5.38
N GLY A 92 20.73 -2.68 4.38
CA GLY A 92 21.91 -3.18 3.65
C GLY A 92 21.63 -4.46 2.86
N ARG A 93 20.44 -4.55 2.25
CA ARG A 93 19.90 -5.76 1.59
C ARG A 93 19.66 -5.54 0.10
N PRO A 94 20.72 -5.56 -0.73
CA PRO A 94 20.61 -5.23 -2.15
C PRO A 94 19.68 -6.16 -2.94
N GLU A 95 19.45 -7.38 -2.46
CA GLU A 95 18.51 -8.33 -3.10
C GLU A 95 17.06 -7.87 -3.06
N MET A 96 16.71 -6.95 -2.15
CA MET A 96 15.39 -6.33 -2.08
C MET A 96 15.23 -5.17 -3.08
N ASN A 97 16.32 -4.62 -3.63
CA ASN A 97 16.24 -3.54 -4.62
C ASN A 97 15.78 -4.11 -5.97
N LYS A 98 14.47 -4.21 -6.15
CA LYS A 98 13.82 -4.75 -7.35
C LYS A 98 13.30 -3.64 -8.24
N ASP A 99 13.64 -3.69 -9.52
CA ASP A 99 13.11 -2.74 -10.48
C ASP A 99 11.63 -3.01 -10.80
N VAL A 100 10.92 -2.02 -11.36
CA VAL A 100 9.47 -2.11 -11.59
C VAL A 100 9.06 -3.34 -12.41
N PRO A 101 9.77 -3.74 -13.49
CA PRO A 101 9.43 -4.96 -14.23
C PRO A 101 9.59 -6.25 -13.42
N GLU A 102 10.58 -6.32 -12.52
CA GLU A 102 10.76 -7.48 -11.63
C GLU A 102 9.62 -7.57 -10.61
N VAL A 103 9.22 -6.42 -10.04
CA VAL A 103 8.08 -6.36 -9.12
C VAL A 103 6.78 -6.69 -9.84
N GLU A 104 6.54 -6.12 -11.02
CA GLU A 104 5.35 -6.42 -11.85
C GLU A 104 5.20 -7.92 -12.11
N ALA A 105 6.29 -8.58 -12.54
CA ALA A 105 6.29 -10.02 -12.76
C ALA A 105 6.02 -10.82 -11.47
N GLY A 106 6.50 -10.34 -10.33
CA GLY A 106 6.31 -10.97 -9.02
C GLY A 106 4.91 -10.82 -8.42
N VAL A 107 4.15 -9.79 -8.83
CA VAL A 107 2.83 -9.46 -8.26
C VAL A 107 1.67 -9.64 -9.25
N TRP A 108 1.95 -10.15 -10.46
CA TRP A 108 0.96 -10.31 -11.51
C TRP A 108 -0.19 -11.20 -11.06
N ASP A 109 -1.40 -10.65 -11.02
CA ASP A 109 -2.63 -11.39 -10.80
C ASP A 109 -3.24 -11.75 -12.15
N ALA A 110 -3.23 -13.04 -12.49
CA ALA A 110 -3.77 -13.55 -13.74
C ALA A 110 -5.30 -13.46 -13.84
N VAL A 111 -6.02 -13.46 -12.71
CA VAL A 111 -7.48 -13.35 -12.66
C VAL A 111 -7.90 -11.90 -12.85
N TYR A 112 -7.20 -10.97 -12.19
CA TYR A 112 -7.38 -9.53 -12.41
C TYR A 112 -6.77 -9.05 -13.74
N ASN A 113 -5.82 -9.80 -14.30
CA ASN A 113 -5.02 -9.45 -15.46
C ASN A 113 -4.23 -8.12 -15.26
N GLY A 114 -3.62 -7.97 -14.09
CA GLY A 114 -2.94 -6.74 -13.69
C GLY A 114 -2.04 -6.90 -12.47
N ALA A 115 -1.29 -5.84 -12.15
CA ALA A 115 -0.34 -5.80 -11.03
C ALA A 115 -0.82 -4.91 -9.85
N GLY A 116 -2.07 -4.43 -9.90
CA GLY A 116 -2.66 -3.51 -8.92
C GLY A 116 -3.21 -4.15 -7.65
N ASN A 117 -3.20 -5.48 -7.55
CA ASN A 117 -3.82 -6.24 -6.46
C ASN A 117 -3.06 -6.04 -5.13
N TRP A 118 -3.71 -5.48 -4.09
CA TRP A 118 -3.01 -5.11 -2.85
C TRP A 118 -2.44 -6.32 -2.11
N PRO A 119 -3.21 -7.42 -1.87
CA PRO A 119 -2.65 -8.62 -1.24
C PRO A 119 -1.48 -9.26 -1.99
N PHE A 120 -1.44 -9.23 -3.33
CA PHE A 120 -0.32 -9.79 -4.10
C PHE A 120 0.96 -8.96 -3.90
N ASN A 121 0.83 -7.63 -3.91
CA ASN A 121 1.95 -6.72 -3.62
C ASN A 121 2.47 -6.93 -2.19
N ALA A 122 1.56 -7.03 -1.20
CA ALA A 122 1.94 -7.32 0.18
C ALA A 122 2.60 -8.71 0.31
N ALA A 123 2.07 -9.74 -0.33
CA ALA A 123 2.64 -11.09 -0.30
C ALA A 123 4.04 -11.14 -0.91
N TYR A 124 4.28 -10.41 -2.02
CA TYR A 124 5.59 -10.32 -2.64
C TYR A 124 6.61 -9.64 -1.71
N ALA A 125 6.27 -8.51 -1.08
CA ALA A 125 7.14 -7.88 -0.07
C ALA A 125 7.38 -8.78 1.15
N GLY A 126 6.34 -9.45 1.65
CA GLY A 126 6.45 -10.39 2.78
C GLY A 126 7.17 -11.70 2.43
N SER A 127 7.44 -11.94 1.14
CA SER A 127 8.21 -13.11 0.70
C SER A 127 9.68 -13.00 1.08
N PHE A 128 10.23 -11.78 1.17
CA PHE A 128 11.61 -11.55 1.58
C PHE A 128 11.81 -11.98 3.05
N PRO A 129 12.85 -12.79 3.36
CA PRO A 129 13.13 -13.22 4.73
C PRO A 129 13.21 -12.03 5.69
N GLY A 130 12.61 -12.13 6.88
CA GLY A 130 12.65 -11.05 7.88
C GLY A 130 11.78 -9.83 7.57
N MET A 131 10.99 -9.83 6.49
CA MET A 131 10.04 -8.76 6.20
C MET A 131 8.62 -9.16 6.60
N ARG A 132 7.82 -8.18 7.02
CA ARG A 132 6.38 -8.29 7.21
C ARG A 132 5.68 -7.32 6.27
N ALA A 133 4.64 -7.80 5.60
CA ALA A 133 3.81 -6.97 4.76
C ALA A 133 2.38 -7.47 4.73
N TYR A 134 1.42 -6.54 4.75
CA TYR A 134 0.00 -6.85 4.83
C TYR A 134 -0.86 -5.67 4.40
N VAL A 135 -2.09 -5.99 4.00
CA VAL A 135 -3.12 -4.99 3.72
C VAL A 135 -3.82 -4.63 5.03
N ALA A 136 -4.04 -3.34 5.23
CA ALA A 136 -4.72 -2.79 6.39
C ALA A 136 -5.74 -1.75 5.95
N ARG A 137 -6.74 -1.51 6.81
CA ARG A 137 -7.63 -0.37 6.70
C ARG A 137 -7.46 0.44 7.97
N MET A 138 -6.99 1.68 7.81
CA MET A 138 -6.75 2.56 8.95
C MET A 138 -7.99 3.42 9.21
N LYS A 139 -8.12 3.96 10.41
CA LYS A 139 -9.31 4.69 10.82
C LYS A 139 -9.21 6.16 10.46
N THR A 140 -8.05 6.76 10.69
CA THR A 140 -7.84 8.21 10.58
C THR A 140 -6.47 8.55 10.01
N MET A 141 -6.30 9.82 9.60
CA MET A 141 -4.99 10.38 9.26
C MET A 141 -3.96 10.28 10.40
N GLY A 142 -4.41 10.27 11.66
CA GLY A 142 -3.51 10.13 12.82
C GLY A 142 -2.78 8.80 12.84
N ASP A 143 -3.38 7.74 12.27
CA ASP A 143 -2.73 6.44 12.12
C ASP A 143 -1.56 6.57 11.12
N LEU A 144 -1.79 7.21 9.97
CA LEU A 144 -0.75 7.46 8.97
C LEU A 144 0.38 8.33 9.53
N GLU A 145 0.05 9.40 10.26
CA GLU A 145 1.03 10.26 10.91
C GLU A 145 1.87 9.49 11.93
N SER A 146 1.26 8.59 12.70
CA SER A 146 1.99 7.74 13.66
C SER A 146 2.99 6.82 12.96
N TRP A 147 2.61 6.23 11.83
CA TRP A 147 3.49 5.40 11.00
C TRP A 147 4.66 6.19 10.41
N ILE A 148 4.39 7.37 9.85
CA ILE A 148 5.43 8.27 9.35
C ILE A 148 6.35 8.77 10.46
N GLY A 149 5.79 9.12 11.63
CA GLY A 149 6.52 9.51 12.82
C GLY A 149 7.51 8.42 13.25
N ALA A 150 7.06 7.16 13.26
CA ALA A 150 7.87 5.98 13.54
C ALA A 150 8.89 5.63 12.43
N GLY A 151 8.82 6.29 11.26
CA GLY A 151 9.78 6.11 10.17
C GLY A 151 9.42 5.03 9.16
N PHE A 152 8.15 4.62 9.10
CA PHE A 152 7.66 3.63 8.14
C PHE A 152 6.88 4.31 7.00
N PRO A 153 7.34 4.22 5.74
CA PRO A 153 6.54 4.68 4.61
C PRO A 153 5.32 3.78 4.41
N VAL A 154 4.21 4.35 3.93
CA VAL A 154 2.93 3.65 3.80
C VAL A 154 2.44 3.73 2.36
N VAL A 155 2.10 2.60 1.73
CA VAL A 155 1.47 2.65 0.41
C VAL A 155 -0.05 2.81 0.57
N CYS A 156 -0.58 3.90 0.06
CA CYS A 156 -1.99 4.26 0.19
C CYS A 156 -2.74 3.97 -1.12
N SER A 157 -3.93 3.38 -0.99
CA SER A 157 -4.88 3.20 -2.08
C SER A 157 -5.86 4.36 -2.11
N VAL A 158 -5.97 5.06 -3.22
CA VAL A 158 -6.73 6.31 -3.34
C VAL A 158 -7.47 6.39 -4.67
N SER A 159 -8.41 7.33 -4.79
CA SER A 159 -8.87 7.81 -6.10
C SER A 159 -7.92 8.88 -6.64
N PHE A 160 -7.37 8.68 -7.83
CA PHE A 160 -6.46 9.63 -8.49
C PHE A 160 -7.13 10.95 -8.85
N ASP A 161 -8.41 10.92 -9.22
CA ASP A 161 -9.15 12.15 -9.52
C ASP A 161 -9.38 12.96 -8.26
N MET A 162 -9.90 12.33 -7.21
CA MET A 162 -10.15 13.00 -5.93
C MET A 162 -8.85 13.51 -5.29
N LEU A 163 -7.75 12.77 -5.41
CA LEU A 163 -6.45 13.18 -4.88
C LEU A 163 -5.97 14.50 -5.50
N ARG A 164 -6.31 14.74 -6.77
CA ARG A 164 -6.02 15.96 -7.51
C ARG A 164 -7.11 17.03 -7.37
N GLY A 165 -8.02 16.87 -6.41
CA GLY A 165 -9.13 17.79 -6.17
C GLY A 165 -10.23 17.75 -7.23
N ARG A 166 -10.31 16.69 -8.04
CA ARG A 166 -11.27 16.54 -9.14
C ARG A 166 -12.44 15.63 -8.73
N PRO A 167 -13.65 15.82 -9.30
CA PRO A 167 -14.73 14.85 -9.14
C PRO A 167 -14.34 13.50 -9.75
N LEU A 168 -14.95 12.42 -9.26
CA LEU A 168 -14.78 11.09 -9.85
C LEU A 168 -15.22 11.10 -11.32
N SER A 169 -14.35 10.61 -12.19
CA SER A 169 -14.70 10.30 -13.58
C SER A 169 -15.58 9.05 -13.65
N SER A 170 -16.20 8.79 -14.81
CA SER A 170 -17.06 7.62 -15.03
C SER A 170 -16.30 6.27 -15.09
N GLY A 171 -14.96 6.29 -15.03
CA GLY A 171 -14.11 5.11 -15.09
C GLY A 171 -13.45 4.76 -13.75
N GLU A 172 -12.63 3.71 -13.76
CA GLU A 172 -11.81 3.33 -12.61
C GLU A 172 -10.78 4.44 -12.31
N SER A 173 -10.83 4.97 -11.09
CA SER A 173 -9.94 6.03 -10.63
C SER A 173 -8.93 5.52 -9.59
N GLY A 174 -8.80 4.20 -9.40
CA GLY A 174 -7.91 3.61 -8.39
C GLY A 174 -6.44 3.92 -8.65
N HIS A 175 -5.70 4.28 -7.61
CA HIS A 175 -4.28 4.65 -7.69
C HIS A 175 -3.53 4.32 -6.41
N LEU A 176 -2.25 3.98 -6.56
CA LEU A 176 -1.35 3.65 -5.45
C LEU A 176 -0.25 4.70 -5.37
N VAL A 177 -0.04 5.24 -4.18
CA VAL A 177 0.95 6.27 -3.87
C VAL A 177 1.68 5.94 -2.58
N VAL A 178 2.96 6.31 -2.47
CA VAL A 178 3.74 6.06 -1.25
C VAL A 178 3.73 7.31 -0.39
N LEU A 179 3.02 7.26 0.75
CA LEU A 179 3.11 8.30 1.78
C LEU A 179 4.50 8.24 2.40
N VAL A 180 5.16 9.38 2.41
CA VAL A 180 6.54 9.52 2.85
C VAL A 180 6.69 10.62 3.89
N GLY A 181 5.70 11.47 4.08
CA GLY A 181 5.83 12.56 5.04
C GLY A 181 4.60 13.44 5.15
N PHE A 182 4.78 14.53 5.91
CA PHE A 182 3.85 15.64 6.00
C PHE A 182 4.62 16.95 5.91
N ASP A 183 4.04 17.95 5.24
CA ASP A 183 4.62 19.30 5.15
C ASP A 183 4.28 20.15 6.39
N GLU A 184 4.83 21.37 6.45
CA GLU A 184 4.60 22.33 7.55
C GLU A 184 3.13 22.71 7.77
N LYS A 185 2.28 22.52 6.75
CA LYS A 185 0.84 22.79 6.81
C LYS A 185 0.03 21.55 7.20
N GLY A 186 0.70 20.43 7.48
CA GLY A 186 0.06 19.14 7.76
C GLY A 186 -0.52 18.46 6.53
N ASN A 187 -0.11 18.86 5.32
CA ASN A 187 -0.50 18.17 4.10
C ASN A 187 0.35 16.91 3.92
N PRO A 188 -0.26 15.78 3.55
CA PRO A 188 0.49 14.55 3.27
C PRO A 188 1.35 14.72 2.02
N VAL A 189 2.60 14.26 2.14
CA VAL A 189 3.64 14.26 1.12
C VAL A 189 3.84 12.83 0.64
N PHE A 190 3.74 12.63 -0.67
CA PHE A 190 3.85 11.33 -1.34
C PHE A 190 5.01 11.30 -2.33
N ASN A 191 5.54 10.10 -2.57
CA ASN A 191 6.10 9.75 -3.86
C ASN A 191 4.97 9.15 -4.70
N ASP A 192 4.45 9.94 -5.65
CA ASP A 192 3.37 9.56 -6.56
C ASP A 192 3.95 9.07 -7.90
N PRO A 193 3.80 7.77 -8.22
CA PRO A 193 4.43 7.18 -9.40
C PRO A 193 3.89 7.72 -10.73
N ALA A 194 2.74 8.41 -10.75
CA ALA A 194 2.14 8.95 -11.97
C ALA A 194 2.93 10.14 -12.55
N PHE A 195 3.86 10.71 -11.80
CA PHE A 195 4.59 11.93 -12.18
C PHE A 195 6.08 11.65 -12.38
N LYS A 196 6.68 12.34 -13.37
CA LYS A 196 8.13 12.33 -13.61
C LYS A 196 8.94 12.82 -12.41
N GLU A 197 8.40 13.81 -11.70
CA GLU A 197 8.87 14.27 -10.40
C GLU A 197 7.90 13.74 -9.34
N PRO A 198 8.15 12.55 -8.74
CA PRO A 198 7.15 11.84 -7.96
C PRO A 198 6.79 12.54 -6.65
N ARG A 199 7.69 13.36 -6.09
CA ARG A 199 7.45 14.03 -4.81
C ARG A 199 6.33 15.06 -4.95
N LYS A 200 5.18 14.82 -4.31
CA LYS A 200 3.99 15.68 -4.34
C LYS A 200 3.39 15.84 -2.94
N ALA A 201 3.03 17.06 -2.58
CA ALA A 201 2.15 17.33 -1.45
C ALA A 201 0.72 17.51 -1.98
N TYR A 202 -0.27 16.93 -1.29
CA TYR A 202 -1.68 17.09 -1.63
C TYR A 202 -2.43 17.75 -0.48
N PRO A 203 -3.41 18.62 -0.73
CA PRO A 203 -4.25 19.15 0.34
C PRO A 203 -4.82 18.00 1.17
N ARG A 204 -4.70 18.09 2.50
CA ARG A 204 -5.16 17.04 3.42
C ARG A 204 -6.60 16.60 3.15
N ALA A 205 -7.50 17.56 2.96
CA ALA A 205 -8.90 17.27 2.68
C ALA A 205 -9.10 16.51 1.35
N ASP A 206 -8.28 16.75 0.34
CA ASP A 206 -8.35 16.05 -0.95
C ASP A 206 -7.88 14.61 -0.80
N PHE A 207 -6.78 14.39 -0.07
CA PHE A 207 -6.31 13.06 0.28
C PHE A 207 -7.35 12.29 1.10
N GLU A 208 -7.93 12.88 2.15
CA GLU A 208 -8.93 12.21 2.99
C GLU A 208 -10.14 11.74 2.17
N ARG A 209 -10.63 12.57 1.23
CA ARG A 209 -11.70 12.18 0.30
C ARG A 209 -11.24 11.06 -0.64
N ALA A 210 -10.04 11.18 -1.19
CA ALA A 210 -9.48 10.20 -2.12
C ALA A 210 -9.21 8.84 -1.46
N TRP A 211 -8.77 8.82 -0.20
CA TRP A 211 -8.46 7.62 0.56
C TRP A 211 -9.73 6.92 1.06
N ALA A 212 -10.78 7.67 1.40
CA ALA A 212 -12.08 7.09 1.73
C ALA A 212 -12.69 6.27 0.56
N TYR A 213 -12.33 6.59 -0.69
CA TYR A 213 -12.74 5.81 -1.87
C TYR A 213 -12.33 4.34 -1.79
N SER A 214 -11.16 4.06 -1.20
CA SER A 214 -10.66 2.69 -1.01
C SER A 214 -11.04 2.10 0.36
N ASN A 215 -11.94 2.74 1.12
CA ASN A 215 -12.22 2.45 2.52
C ASN A 215 -10.96 2.54 3.41
N HIS A 216 -10.16 3.59 3.21
CA HIS A 216 -8.91 3.82 3.95
C HIS A 216 -7.90 2.67 3.83
N THR A 217 -7.86 2.03 2.66
CA THR A 217 -6.97 0.89 2.44
C THR A 217 -5.53 1.36 2.24
N VAL A 218 -4.62 0.66 2.90
CA VAL A 218 -3.17 0.77 2.74
C VAL A 218 -2.58 -0.63 2.61
N TYR A 219 -1.36 -0.72 2.11
CA TYR A 219 -0.52 -1.86 2.44
C TYR A 219 0.79 -1.41 3.04
N LEU A 220 1.22 -2.18 4.02
CA LEU A 220 2.33 -1.88 4.92
C LEU A 220 3.45 -2.86 4.61
N VAL A 221 4.69 -2.38 4.65
CA VAL A 221 5.90 -3.19 4.51
C VAL A 221 6.88 -2.69 5.56
N HIS A 222 7.45 -3.58 6.36
CA HIS A 222 8.42 -3.24 7.40
C HIS A 222 9.23 -4.48 7.83
N PRO A 223 10.39 -4.32 8.51
CA PRO A 223 11.10 -5.43 9.13
C PRO A 223 10.19 -6.15 10.14
N ALA A 224 10.20 -7.48 10.16
CA ALA A 224 9.24 -8.29 10.92
C ALA A 224 9.39 -8.17 12.45
N ASP A 225 10.55 -7.71 12.90
CA ASP A 225 10.94 -7.43 14.30
C ASP A 225 10.80 -5.95 14.68
N ALA A 226 10.41 -5.08 13.74
CA ALA A 226 10.21 -3.67 14.02
C ALA A 226 8.98 -3.43 14.92
N GLU A 227 9.12 -2.53 15.90
CA GLU A 227 8.00 -2.01 16.68
C GLU A 227 7.21 -1.02 15.83
N THR A 228 6.03 -1.44 15.37
CA THR A 228 5.15 -0.59 14.55
C THR A 228 4.03 0.02 15.39
N PRO A 229 3.56 1.22 15.03
CA PRO A 229 2.33 1.75 15.60
C PRO A 229 1.16 0.77 15.36
N PRO A 230 0.20 0.67 16.28
CA PRO A 230 -0.93 -0.21 16.11
C PRO A 230 -1.72 0.20 14.87
N VAL A 231 -2.13 -0.78 14.08
CA VAL A 231 -3.16 -0.59 13.06
C VAL A 231 -4.48 -0.86 13.77
N CYS A 232 -5.24 0.18 14.11
CA CYS A 232 -6.56 0.00 14.72
C CYS A 232 -7.42 -0.88 13.78
N PRO A 233 -8.00 -1.99 14.27
CA PRO A 233 -8.91 -2.82 13.48
C PRO A 233 -10.23 -2.11 13.15
#